data_AF-A0A523WH72-F1
#
_entry.id   AF-A0A523WH72-F1
#
_cell.length_a   1.000
_cell.length_b   1.000
_cell.length_c   1.000
_cell.angle_alpha   90.00
_cell.angle_beta   90.00
_cell.angle_gamma   90.00
#
_symmetry.space_group_name_H-M   'P 1'
#
loop_
_entity.id
_entity.type
_entity.pdbx_description
1 polymer ?
#
loop_
_entity_poly.entity_id
_entity_poly.type
_entity_poly.pdbx_seq_one_letter_code
_entity_poly.pdbx_strand_id
1 'polypeptide(L)'
;FMADPLLANVTKLNVTRNVYEIARLAQDIAGGMLATMPSEIDWQNTKVGKYVDKYIKGVADVPAETRMRLLRLIEGMTCGTALVESMHGAGSPQAQRIMIMRRSNWEHKKRLAQKLAKIGEQPRLVC
;
A
#
# COMPACT_ATOMS: atom_id res chain seq x y z
N PHE A 1 20.73 12.18 -15.54
CA PHE A 1 20.41 10.73 -15.44
C PHE A 1 18.90 10.56 -15.42
N MET A 2 18.33 9.55 -16.08
CA MET A 2 16.88 9.27 -16.10
C MET A 2 16.65 7.81 -15.68
N ALA A 3 15.67 7.57 -14.80
CA ALA A 3 15.31 6.23 -14.35
C ALA A 3 14.67 5.40 -15.48
N ASP A 4 14.80 4.08 -15.42
CA ASP A 4 14.17 3.17 -16.38
C ASP A 4 12.64 3.31 -16.32
N PRO A 5 11.97 3.72 -17.43
CA PRO A 5 10.53 3.97 -17.39
C PRO A 5 9.68 2.71 -17.20
N LEU A 6 10.14 1.54 -17.66
CA LEU A 6 9.41 0.30 -17.46
C LEU A 6 9.41 -0.08 -15.98
N LEU A 7 10.59 -0.05 -15.33
CA LEU A 7 10.73 -0.34 -13.90
C LEU A 7 9.96 0.67 -13.05
N ALA A 8 9.96 1.96 -13.40
CA ALA A 8 9.19 2.98 -12.69
C ALA A 8 7.67 2.69 -12.71
N ASN A 9 7.13 2.27 -13.86
CA ASN A 9 5.71 1.90 -13.97
C ASN A 9 5.38 0.61 -13.19
N VAL A 10 6.29 -0.36 -13.17
CA VAL A 10 6.15 -1.56 -12.34
C VAL A 10 6.09 -1.20 -10.86
N THR A 11 6.99 -0.35 -10.38
CA THR A 11 6.99 0.14 -8.99
C THR A 11 5.67 0.81 -8.66
N LYS A 12 5.22 1.77 -9.47
CA LYS A 12 3.96 2.47 -9.20
C LYS A 12 2.77 1.52 -9.20
N LEU A 13 2.70 0.55 -10.12
CA LEU A 13 1.59 -0.42 -10.18
C LEU A 13 1.54 -1.34 -8.95
N ASN A 14 2.69 -1.65 -8.34
CA ASN A 14 2.73 -2.38 -7.06
C ASN A 14 2.29 -1.49 -5.90
N VAL A 15 2.69 -0.22 -5.89
CA VAL A 15 2.26 0.77 -4.88
C VAL A 15 0.75 0.91 -4.84
N THR A 16 0.04 0.82 -5.98
CA THR A 16 -1.43 0.90 -5.98
C THR A 16 -2.15 -0.28 -5.30
N ARG A 17 -1.41 -1.27 -4.79
CA ARG A 17 -1.96 -2.48 -4.16
C ARG A 17 -1.37 -2.73 -2.78
N ASN A 18 -0.03 -2.78 -2.69
CA ASN A 18 0.65 -3.27 -1.50
C ASN A 18 0.43 -2.38 -0.27
N VAL A 19 0.28 -1.07 -0.47
CA VAL A 19 -0.02 -0.13 0.62
C VAL A 19 -1.36 -0.44 1.31
N TYR A 20 -2.35 -0.95 0.56
CA TYR A 20 -3.65 -1.34 1.13
C TYR A 20 -3.53 -2.60 1.97
N GLU A 21 -2.71 -3.57 1.55
CA GLU A 21 -2.47 -4.77 2.36
C GLU A 21 -1.66 -4.45 3.62
N ILE A 22 -0.66 -3.56 3.52
CA ILE A 22 0.07 -3.06 4.69
C ILE A 22 -0.88 -2.38 5.67
N ALA A 23 -1.77 -1.52 5.17
CA ALA A 23 -2.78 -0.85 6.00
C ALA A 23 -3.74 -1.86 6.65
N ARG A 24 -4.23 -2.85 5.88
CA ARG A 24 -5.10 -3.92 6.41
C ARG A 24 -4.43 -4.67 7.55
N LEU A 25 -3.16 -5.07 7.39
CA LEU A 25 -2.39 -5.77 8.41
C LEU A 25 -2.16 -4.91 9.65
N ALA A 26 -1.86 -3.61 9.47
CA ALA A 26 -1.69 -2.70 10.58
C ALA A 26 -2.98 -2.52 11.39
N GLN A 27 -4.14 -2.44 10.72
CA GLN A 27 -5.45 -2.35 11.37
C GLN A 27 -5.81 -3.63 12.12
N ASP A 28 -5.53 -4.80 11.53
CA ASP A 28 -5.73 -6.11 12.16
C ASP A 28 -4.97 -6.22 13.48
N ILE A 29 -3.69 -5.87 13.48
CA ILE A 29 -2.83 -5.89 14.67
C ILE A 29 -3.26 -4.83 15.70
N ALA A 30 -3.65 -3.63 15.26
CA ALA A 30 -4.06 -2.54 16.16
C ALA A 30 -5.38 -2.84 16.88
N GLY A 31 -6.27 -3.61 16.23
CA GLY A 31 -7.58 -3.97 16.75
C GLY A 31 -8.62 -2.85 16.69
N GLY A 32 -9.85 -3.17 17.09
CA GLY A 32 -11.01 -2.29 16.91
C GLY A 32 -10.95 -0.93 17.62
N MET A 33 -10.15 -0.82 18.67
CA MET A 33 -9.93 0.47 19.36
C MET A 33 -9.41 1.54 18.41
N LEU A 34 -8.73 1.16 17.33
CA LEU A 34 -8.28 2.09 16.29
C LEU A 34 -9.41 2.99 15.75
N ALA A 35 -10.60 2.43 15.53
CA ALA A 35 -11.75 3.13 14.97
C ALA A 35 -12.72 3.68 16.03
N THR A 36 -12.68 3.16 17.25
CA THR A 36 -13.65 3.47 18.31
C THR A 36 -13.04 4.16 19.52
N MET A 37 -11.78 4.60 19.43
CA MET A 37 -11.11 5.28 20.53
C MET A 37 -11.79 6.62 20.83
N PRO A 38 -12.06 6.93 22.11
CA PRO A 38 -12.50 8.25 22.56
C PRO A 38 -11.62 9.39 22.04
N SER A 39 -12.20 10.59 21.98
CA SER A 39 -11.45 11.77 21.57
C SER A 39 -10.47 12.21 22.66
N GLU A 40 -9.47 13.01 22.30
CA GLU A 40 -8.58 13.64 23.28
C GLU A 40 -9.36 14.55 24.24
N ILE A 41 -10.44 15.18 23.76
CA ILE A 41 -11.33 16.01 24.57
C ILE A 41 -11.99 15.19 25.68
N ASP A 42 -12.44 13.97 25.38
CA ASP A 42 -13.01 13.06 26.38
C ASP A 42 -11.97 12.62 27.40
N TRP A 43 -10.74 12.39 26.96
CA TRP A 43 -9.64 11.98 27.84
C TRP A 43 -9.21 13.12 28.80
N GLN A 44 -9.21 14.37 28.33
CA GLN A 44 -8.90 15.55 29.16
C GLN A 44 -10.09 16.05 30.00
N ASN A 45 -11.29 15.49 29.81
CA ASN A 45 -12.49 15.91 30.52
C ASN A 45 -12.42 15.55 32.01
N THR A 46 -12.71 16.52 32.89
CA THR A 46 -12.62 16.36 34.36
C THR A 46 -13.57 15.32 34.96
N LYS A 47 -14.68 15.00 34.28
CA LYS A 47 -15.68 14.04 34.75
C LYS A 47 -15.40 12.63 34.24
N VAL A 48 -15.11 12.50 32.94
CA VAL A 48 -15.01 11.19 32.27
C VAL A 48 -13.59 10.73 31.96
N GLY A 49 -12.62 11.65 31.89
CA GLY A 49 -11.23 11.37 31.53
C GLY A 49 -10.56 10.30 32.40
N LYS A 50 -10.86 10.29 33.70
CA LYS A 50 -10.39 9.24 34.63
C LYS A 50 -10.84 7.82 34.25
N TYR A 51 -12.00 7.69 33.60
CA TYR A 51 -12.49 6.39 33.13
C TYR A 51 -11.85 6.03 31.78
N VAL A 52 -11.71 7.02 30.90
CA VAL A 52 -11.01 6.85 29.62
C VAL A 52 -9.58 6.36 29.88
N ASP A 53 -8.84 7.01 30.76
CA ASP A 53 -7.47 6.63 31.13
C ASP A 53 -7.39 5.22 31.71
N LYS A 54 -8.29 4.89 32.64
CA LYS A 54 -8.35 3.57 33.29
C LYS A 54 -8.65 2.44 32.31
N TYR A 55 -9.64 2.61 31.42
CA TYR A 55 -10.15 1.53 30.57
C TYR A 55 -9.47 1.41 29.20
N ILE A 56 -8.77 2.45 28.73
CA ILE A 56 -7.95 2.36 27.51
C ILE A 56 -6.59 1.72 27.79
N LYS A 57 -6.13 1.73 29.04
CA LYS A 57 -4.85 1.14 29.42
C LYS A 57 -4.76 -0.33 28.96
N GLY A 58 -3.61 -0.70 28.40
CA GLY A 58 -3.29 -2.07 28.03
C GLY A 58 -2.56 -2.79 29.16
N VAL A 59 -1.33 -3.22 28.89
CA VAL A 59 -0.42 -3.78 29.88
C VAL A 59 -0.04 -2.74 30.94
N ALA A 60 0.33 -3.21 32.15
CA ALA A 60 0.45 -2.37 33.33
C ALA A 60 1.55 -1.28 33.24
N ASP A 61 2.61 -1.58 32.51
CA ASP A 61 3.82 -0.77 32.33
C ASP A 61 3.70 0.28 31.22
N VAL A 62 2.67 0.21 30.37
CA VAL A 62 2.44 1.16 29.28
C VAL A 62 1.37 2.20 29.68
N PRO A 63 1.68 3.51 29.65
CA PRO A 63 0.69 4.56 29.86
C PRO A 63 -0.42 4.54 28.80
N ALA A 64 -1.66 4.89 29.19
CA ALA A 64 -2.79 4.94 28.27
C ALA A 64 -2.55 5.94 27.13
N GLU A 65 -1.98 7.11 27.43
CA GLU A 65 -1.61 8.13 26.45
C GLU A 65 -0.71 7.58 25.33
N THR A 66 0.32 6.79 25.68
CA THR A 66 1.23 6.18 24.71
C THR A 66 0.47 5.30 23.72
N ARG A 67 -0.45 4.47 24.23
CA ARG A 67 -1.31 3.63 23.40
C ARG A 67 -2.23 4.48 22.51
N MET A 68 -2.84 5.53 23.05
CA MET A 68 -3.73 6.43 22.29
C MET A 68 -3.00 7.12 21.15
N ARG A 69 -1.81 7.68 21.40
CA ARG A 69 -1.00 8.36 20.38
C ARG A 69 -0.60 7.42 19.25
N LEU A 70 -0.19 6.18 19.58
CA LEU A 70 0.17 5.18 18.58
C LEU A 70 -1.04 4.78 17.73
N LEU A 71 -2.20 4.57 18.34
CA LEU A 71 -3.44 4.28 17.59
C LEU A 71 -3.82 5.43 16.66
N ARG A 72 -3.76 6.70 17.11
CA ARG A 72 -4.03 7.85 16.22
C ARG A 72 -3.05 7.94 15.06
N LEU A 73 -1.78 7.58 15.25
CA LEU A 73 -0.82 7.52 14.15
C LEU A 73 -1.22 6.45 13.11
N ILE A 74 -1.54 5.24 13.57
CA ILE A 74 -1.97 4.14 12.68
C ILE A 74 -3.26 4.53 11.94
N GLU A 75 -4.22 5.15 12.62
CA GLU A 75 -5.47 5.63 12.02
C GLU A 75 -5.16 6.65 10.91
N GLY A 76 -4.35 7.66 11.20
CA GLY A 76 -3.96 8.68 10.22
C GLY A 76 -3.23 8.11 8.99
N MET A 77 -2.38 7.10 9.19
CA MET A 77 -1.64 6.46 8.10
C MET A 77 -2.50 5.52 7.24
N THR A 78 -3.53 4.90 7.82
CA THR A 78 -4.29 3.81 7.18
C THR A 78 -5.71 4.19 6.76
N CYS A 79 -6.25 5.30 7.24
CA CYS A 79 -7.58 5.80 6.88
C CYS A 79 -7.53 7.16 6.15
N GLY A 80 -6.33 7.66 5.86
CA GLY A 80 -6.10 8.98 5.31
C GLY A 80 -5.73 9.04 3.83
N THR A 81 -5.33 10.23 3.40
CA THR A 81 -4.96 10.58 2.01
C THR A 81 -3.88 9.68 1.41
N ALA A 82 -2.97 9.13 2.23
CA ALA A 82 -1.83 8.34 1.77
C ALA A 82 -2.23 7.15 0.88
N LEU A 83 -3.34 6.46 1.20
CA LEU A 83 -3.82 5.32 0.40
C LEU A 83 -4.34 5.78 -0.97
N VAL A 84 -5.14 6.85 -0.99
CA VAL A 84 -5.74 7.39 -2.23
C VAL A 84 -4.67 7.99 -3.14
N GLU A 85 -3.69 8.70 -2.57
CA GLU A 85 -2.53 9.19 -3.33
C GLU A 85 -1.72 8.02 -3.90
N SER A 86 -1.47 6.98 -3.10
CA SER A 86 -0.80 5.78 -3.59
C SER A 86 -1.54 5.08 -4.72
N MET A 87 -2.87 5.17 -4.77
CA MET A 87 -3.70 4.67 -5.88
C MET A 87 -3.60 5.53 -7.14
N HIS A 88 -3.60 6.87 -7.01
CA HIS A 88 -3.85 7.79 -8.13
C HIS A 88 -2.73 8.77 -8.48
N GLY A 89 -1.79 9.01 -7.57
CA GLY A 89 -0.62 9.86 -7.79
C GLY A 89 0.20 9.37 -8.98
N ALA A 90 0.64 10.28 -9.85
CA ALA A 90 1.28 9.95 -11.13
C ALA A 90 0.44 9.06 -12.09
N GLY A 91 -0.88 9.01 -11.89
CA GLY A 91 -1.86 8.35 -12.75
C GLY A 91 -2.47 7.10 -12.11
N SER A 92 -3.76 6.88 -12.38
CA SER A 92 -4.51 5.69 -11.94
C SER A 92 -3.93 4.39 -12.53
N PRO A 93 -4.15 3.21 -11.91
CA PRO A 93 -3.48 1.94 -12.26
C PRO A 93 -3.50 1.56 -13.74
N GLN A 94 -4.55 1.96 -14.46
CA GLN A 94 -4.67 1.70 -15.89
C GLN A 94 -3.62 2.43 -16.73
N ALA A 95 -3.19 3.62 -16.30
CA ALA A 95 -2.13 4.38 -16.96
C ALA A 95 -0.82 3.59 -16.95
N GLN A 96 -0.43 3.00 -15.81
CA GLN A 96 0.79 2.19 -15.73
C GLN A 96 0.68 0.90 -16.54
N ARG A 97 -0.49 0.25 -16.56
CA ARG A 97 -0.73 -0.94 -17.40
C ARG A 97 -0.51 -0.66 -18.88
N ILE A 98 -1.05 0.46 -19.39
CA ILE A 98 -0.85 0.90 -20.77
C ILE A 98 0.64 1.15 -21.05
N MET A 99 1.33 1.85 -20.14
CA MET A 99 2.75 2.16 -20.32
C MET A 99 3.66 0.94 -20.28
N ILE A 100 3.38 -0.02 -19.39
CA ILE A 100 4.07 -1.32 -19.36
C ILE A 100 3.83 -2.06 -20.67
N MET A 101 2.58 -2.13 -21.15
CA MET A 101 2.26 -2.81 -22.41
C MET A 101 3.02 -2.21 -23.59
N ARG A 102 3.08 -0.86 -23.69
CA ARG A 102 3.83 -0.14 -24.74
C ARG A 102 5.34 -0.42 -24.70
N ARG A 103 5.90 -0.71 -23.52
CA ARG A 103 7.35 -0.91 -23.31
C ARG A 103 7.76 -2.39 -23.17
N SER A 104 6.83 -3.34 -23.26
CA SER A 104 7.06 -4.76 -23.00
C SER A 104 7.69 -5.56 -24.14
N ASN A 105 7.97 -4.93 -25.29
CA ASN A 105 8.52 -5.55 -26.50
C ASN A 105 7.80 -6.85 -26.90
N TRP A 106 6.49 -6.74 -27.14
CA TRP A 106 5.61 -7.88 -27.43
C TRP A 106 6.02 -8.67 -28.66
N GLU A 107 6.49 -8.01 -29.73
CA GLU A 107 6.93 -8.69 -30.94
C GLU A 107 8.12 -9.61 -30.69
N HIS A 108 9.10 -9.17 -29.89
CA HIS A 108 10.22 -10.03 -29.54
C HIS A 108 9.77 -11.24 -28.72
N LYS A 109 8.90 -11.05 -27.72
CA LYS A 109 8.36 -12.16 -26.92
C LYS A 109 7.55 -13.15 -27.77
N LYS A 110 6.76 -12.66 -28.73
CA LYS A 110 6.02 -13.51 -29.69
C LYS A 110 6.97 -14.34 -30.55
N ARG A 111 8.03 -13.74 -31.08
CA ARG A 111 9.06 -14.48 -31.86
C ARG A 111 9.76 -15.56 -31.03
N LEU A 112 10.06 -15.27 -29.76
CA LEU A 112 10.62 -16.28 -28.85
C LEU A 112 9.65 -17.46 -28.63
N ALA A 113 8.37 -17.17 -28.39
CA ALA A 113 7.35 -18.21 -28.21
C ALA A 113 7.16 -19.06 -29.49
N GLN A 114 7.11 -18.42 -30.66
CA GLN A 114 7.05 -19.09 -31.97
C GLN A 114 8.23 -20.03 -32.19
N LYS A 115 9.45 -19.58 -31.86
CA LYS A 115 10.67 -20.39 -31.95
C LYS A 115 10.59 -21.64 -31.05
N LEU A 116 10.13 -21.49 -29.81
CA LEU A 116 9.98 -22.61 -28.87
C LEU A 116 8.90 -23.60 -29.32
N ALA A 117 7.78 -23.10 -29.85
CA ALA A 117 6.68 -23.92 -30.37
C ALA A 117 6.95 -24.50 -31.78
N LYS A 118 8.07 -24.13 -32.41
CA LYS A 118 8.45 -24.52 -33.79
C LYS A 118 7.41 -24.11 -34.85
N ILE A 119 6.73 -22.99 -34.66
CA ILE A 119 5.71 -22.46 -35.58
C ILE A 119 6.16 -21.12 -36.21
N GLY A 120 5.78 -20.87 -37.47
CA GLY A 120 6.14 -19.64 -38.22
C GLY A 120 7.50 -19.71 -38.91
N GLU A 121 7.90 -18.62 -39.60
CA GLU A 121 9.23 -18.50 -40.21
C GLU A 121 10.32 -18.54 -39.14
N GLN A 122 11.01 -19.68 -39.04
CA GLN A 122 12.18 -19.82 -38.19
C GLN A 122 13.36 -19.19 -38.93
N PRO A 123 14.03 -18.15 -38.39
CA PRO A 123 15.25 -17.65 -39.00
C PRO A 123 16.25 -18.80 -39.08
N ARG A 124 16.64 -19.18 -40.29
CA ARG A 124 17.72 -20.16 -40.52
C ARG A 124 18.97 -19.56 -39.88
N LEU A 125 19.51 -20.25 -38.88
CA LEU A 125 20.85 -19.97 -38.39
C LEU A 125 21.81 -20.23 -39.55
N VAL A 126 22.39 -19.17 -40.09
CA VAL A 126 23.72 -19.30 -40.70
C VAL A 126 24.63 -19.59 -39.51
N CYS A 127 25.21 -20.80 -39.51
CA CYS A 127 26.22 -21.21 -38.54
C CYS A 127 27.42 -20.25 -38.58
#